data_AF-A0A1W9UHX5-F1
#
_entry.id   AF-A0A1W9UHX5-F1
#
_cell.length_a   1.000
_cell.length_b   1.000
_cell.length_c   1.000
_cell.angle_alpha   90.00
_cell.angle_beta   90.00
_cell.angle_gamma   90.00
#
_symmetry.space_group_name_H-M   'P 1'
#
loop_
_entity.id
_entity.type
_entity.pdbx_description
1 polymer ?
#
loop_
_entity_poly.entity_id
_entity_poly.type
_entity_poly.pdbx_seq_one_letter_code
_entity_poly.pdbx_strand_id
1 'polypeptide(L)'
;MKRLRLLIVTIVLWLFLLYNIERLSQPINISSAAYIFVAVVAALAILVPQLHRLSLWLILGAPIVLFLTIKSWLGYPLWGAAIPLIVTELSFITLTSLLARQVNHVLSEFEQVMTDITIKTIGKPTEPFARGQGEMYREVRRARTHQRPLS
;
A
#
# COMPACT_ATOMS: atom_id res chain seq x y z
N MET A 1 0.26 -4.32 -11.59
CA MET A 1 1.28 -3.30 -11.96
C MET A 1 0.71 -1.96 -12.46
N LYS A 2 -0.22 -1.92 -13.43
CA LYS A 2 -0.79 -0.64 -13.93
C LYS A 2 -1.44 0.20 -12.82
N ARG A 3 -2.21 -0.45 -11.94
CA ARG A 3 -2.88 0.20 -10.78
C ARG A 3 -1.90 0.81 -9.78
N LEU A 4 -0.80 0.11 -9.46
CA LEU A 4 0.26 0.63 -8.59
C LEU A 4 0.96 1.83 -9.22
N ARG A 5 1.30 1.76 -10.52
CA ARG A 5 1.90 2.90 -11.23
C ARG A 5 0.98 4.12 -11.25
N LEU A 6 -0.31 3.92 -11.52
CA LEU A 6 -1.30 5.00 -11.45
C LEU A 6 -1.36 5.61 -10.05
N LEU A 7 -1.41 4.79 -9.00
CA LEU A 7 -1.44 5.29 -7.62
C LEU A 7 -0.18 6.07 -7.23
N ILE A 8 1.00 5.60 -7.61
CA ILE A 8 2.25 6.32 -7.39
C ILE A 8 2.21 7.66 -8.10
N VAL A 9 1.80 7.68 -9.38
CA VAL A 9 1.64 8.94 -10.14
C VAL A 9 0.62 9.86 -9.47
N THR A 10 -0.51 9.34 -9.01
CA THR A 10 -1.53 10.11 -8.29
C THR A 10 -0.99 10.71 -7.00
N ILE A 11 -0.23 9.96 -6.20
CA ILE A 11 0.39 10.47 -4.96
C ILE A 11 1.42 11.56 -5.28
N VAL A 12 2.28 11.33 -6.26
CA VAL A 12 3.30 12.32 -6.65
C VAL A 12 2.63 13.60 -7.14
N LEU A 13 1.60 13.48 -7.98
CA LEU A 13 0.86 14.62 -8.51
C LEU A 13 0.05 15.33 -7.40
N TRP A 14 -0.51 14.58 -6.46
CA TRP A 14 -1.18 15.12 -5.28
C TRP A 14 -0.24 15.92 -4.39
N LEU A 15 0.92 15.35 -4.02
CA LEU A 15 1.93 16.04 -3.23
C LEU A 15 2.46 17.28 -3.95
N PHE A 16 2.67 17.18 -5.28
CA PHE A 16 3.07 18.32 -6.09
C PHE A 16 2.04 19.45 -6.04
N LEU A 17 0.76 19.16 -6.24
CA LEU A 17 -0.31 20.15 -6.16
C LEU A 17 -0.38 20.79 -4.76
N LEU A 18 -0.30 19.97 -3.71
CA LEU A 18 -0.39 20.43 -2.32
C LEU A 18 0.74 21.41 -1.98
N TYR A 19 1.98 21.07 -2.33
CA TYR A 19 3.15 21.93 -2.08
C TYR A 19 3.21 23.17 -3.00
N ASN A 20 2.52 23.16 -4.15
CA ASN A 20 2.47 24.32 -5.05
C ASN A 20 1.25 25.21 -4.82
N ILE A 21 0.30 24.84 -3.94
CA ILE A 21 -0.95 25.59 -3.79
C ILE A 21 -0.75 27.00 -3.23
N GLU A 22 0.23 27.18 -2.34
CA GLU A 22 0.64 28.52 -1.84
C GLU A 22 1.11 29.45 -2.96
N ARG A 23 1.64 28.89 -4.05
CA ARG A 23 2.07 29.65 -5.23
C ARG A 23 0.92 30.03 -6.15
N LEU A 24 -0.17 29.26 -6.17
CA LEU A 24 -1.33 29.52 -7.04
C LEU A 24 -2.38 30.44 -6.40
N SER A 25 -2.46 30.51 -5.07
CA SER A 25 -3.48 31.32 -4.38
C SER A 25 -2.90 32.08 -3.19
N GLN A 26 -2.48 33.33 -3.40
CA GLN A 26 -2.44 34.29 -2.28
C GLN A 26 -3.88 34.73 -1.98
N PRO A 27 -4.36 34.69 -0.71
CA PRO A 27 -3.60 34.71 0.54
C PRO A 27 -3.80 33.45 1.41
N ILE A 28 -3.83 32.24 0.83
CA ILE A 28 -3.97 31.02 1.63
C ILE A 28 -2.61 30.68 2.26
N ASN A 29 -2.38 31.13 3.48
CA ASN A 29 -1.16 30.84 4.25
C ASN A 29 -1.41 29.57 5.07
N ILE A 30 -1.06 28.42 4.51
CA ILE A 30 -1.18 27.12 5.19
C ILE A 30 -0.05 27.03 6.21
N SER A 31 -0.35 26.51 7.40
CA SER A 31 0.70 26.35 8.41
C SER A 31 1.81 25.45 7.88
N SER A 32 3.07 25.87 8.02
CA SER A 32 4.24 25.04 7.68
C SER A 32 4.21 23.67 8.37
N ALA A 33 3.57 23.59 9.55
CA ALA A 33 3.34 22.35 10.27
C ALA A 33 2.45 21.36 9.49
N ALA A 34 1.45 21.84 8.73
CA ALA A 34 0.57 21.00 7.94
C ALA A 34 1.31 20.32 6.78
N TYR A 35 2.23 21.03 6.11
CA TYR A 35 3.06 20.46 5.06
C TYR A 35 3.95 19.33 5.56
N ILE A 36 4.66 19.58 6.66
CA ILE A 36 5.52 18.58 7.30
C ILE A 36 4.67 17.39 7.74
N PHE A 37 3.52 17.65 8.36
CA PHE A 37 2.63 16.60 8.84
C PHE A 37 2.11 15.71 7.69
N VAL A 38 1.63 16.32 6.60
CA VAL A 38 1.16 15.57 5.41
C VAL A 38 2.28 14.73 4.81
N ALA A 39 3.51 15.27 4.70
CA ALA A 39 4.66 14.52 4.21
C ALA A 39 5.02 13.34 5.11
N VAL A 40 5.03 13.55 6.44
CA VAL A 40 5.28 12.49 7.42
C VAL A 40 4.20 11.41 7.37
N VAL A 41 2.92 11.79 7.28
CA VAL A 41 1.81 10.84 7.15
C VAL A 41 1.93 10.04 5.85
N ALA A 42 2.25 10.69 4.72
CA ALA A 42 2.47 10.01 3.45
C ALA A 42 3.66 9.03 3.51
N ALA A 43 4.76 9.43 4.14
CA ALA A 43 5.94 8.58 4.31
C ALA A 43 5.62 7.38 5.23
N LEU A 44 5.04 7.62 6.41
CA LEU A 44 4.63 6.56 7.33
C LEU A 44 3.64 5.59 6.69
N ALA A 45 2.71 6.10 5.88
CA ALA A 45 1.80 5.25 5.15
C ALA A 45 2.52 4.31 4.18
N ILE A 46 3.59 4.75 3.54
CA ILE A 46 4.37 3.89 2.64
C ILE A 46 5.25 2.92 3.44
N LEU A 47 5.85 3.39 4.54
CA LEU A 47 6.81 2.60 5.34
C LEU A 47 6.16 1.57 6.25
N VAL A 48 4.92 1.78 6.70
CA VAL A 48 4.24 0.88 7.64
C VAL A 48 3.30 -0.02 6.84
N PRO A 49 3.77 -1.22 6.41
CA PRO A 49 2.90 -2.21 5.81
C PRO A 49 1.83 -2.59 6.84
N GLN A 50 0.61 -2.89 6.36
CA GLN A 50 -0.57 -3.28 7.14
C GLN A 50 -1.50 -2.17 7.62
N LEU A 51 -1.26 -0.90 7.27
CA LEU A 51 -2.26 0.16 7.52
C LEU A 51 -3.64 -0.17 6.92
N HIS A 52 -3.69 -0.95 5.83
CA HIS A 52 -4.96 -1.35 5.21
C HIS A 52 -5.86 -2.22 6.13
N ARG A 53 -5.29 -2.90 7.13
CA ARG A 53 -6.04 -3.77 8.07
C ARG A 53 -6.75 -2.97 9.17
N LEU A 54 -6.34 -1.73 9.40
CA LEU A 54 -6.97 -0.87 10.38
C LEU A 54 -8.34 -0.39 9.89
N SER A 55 -9.23 -0.09 10.85
CA SER A 55 -10.55 0.44 10.53
C SER A 55 -10.41 1.79 9.82
N LEU A 56 -11.33 2.08 8.88
CA LEU A 56 -11.35 3.35 8.16
C LEU A 56 -11.39 4.53 9.14
N TRP A 57 -12.13 4.38 10.24
CA TRP A 57 -12.22 5.35 11.32
C TRP A 57 -10.89 5.63 12.01
N LEU A 58 -10.06 4.61 12.28
CA LEU A 58 -8.72 4.85 12.84
C LEU A 58 -7.82 5.55 11.82
N ILE A 59 -7.86 5.14 10.55
CA ILE A 59 -7.00 5.70 9.51
C ILE A 59 -7.31 7.17 9.24
N LEU A 60 -8.58 7.58 9.31
CA LEU A 60 -8.97 8.98 9.13
C LEU A 60 -8.89 9.75 10.46
N GLY A 61 -9.42 9.19 11.54
CA GLY A 61 -9.55 9.86 12.83
C GLY A 61 -8.21 10.10 13.52
N ALA A 62 -7.31 9.11 13.52
CA ALA A 62 -6.02 9.24 14.21
C ALA A 62 -5.15 10.39 13.67
N PRO A 63 -4.91 10.54 12.36
CA PRO A 63 -4.10 11.64 11.85
C PRO A 63 -4.79 13.00 12.02
N ILE A 64 -6.13 13.06 11.98
CA ILE A 64 -6.88 14.30 12.26
C ILE A 64 -6.67 14.74 13.71
N VAL A 65 -6.88 13.84 14.68
CA VAL A 65 -6.70 14.14 16.10
C VAL A 65 -5.24 14.49 16.40
N LEU A 66 -4.30 13.74 15.83
CA LEU A 66 -2.88 14.01 15.99
C LEU A 66 -2.49 15.38 15.42
N PHE A 67 -3.01 15.74 14.25
CA PHE A 67 -2.75 17.05 13.66
C PHE A 67 -3.30 18.20 14.52
N LEU A 68 -4.54 18.09 14.99
CA LEU A 68 -5.17 19.12 15.82
C LEU A 68 -4.45 19.30 17.16
N THR A 69 -3.99 18.20 17.77
CA THR A 69 -3.21 18.26 19.02
C THR A 69 -1.86 18.94 18.82
N ILE A 70 -1.12 18.59 17.75
CA ILE A 70 0.14 19.25 17.38
C ILE A 70 -0.09 20.73 17.09
N LYS A 71 -1.12 21.06 16.31
CA LYS A 71 -1.46 22.44 15.95
C LYS A 71 -1.83 23.29 17.17
N SER A 72 -2.59 22.72 18.11
CA SER A 72 -2.91 23.35 19.39
C SER A 72 -1.66 23.60 20.22
N TRP A 73 -0.74 22.63 20.27
CA TRP A 73 0.51 22.72 21.03
C TRP A 73 1.46 23.78 20.47
N LEU A 74 1.48 23.96 19.15
CA LEU A 74 2.22 25.03 18.46
C LEU A 74 1.58 26.43 18.62
N GLY A 75 0.42 26.54 19.27
CA GLY A 75 -0.25 27.82 19.53
C GLY A 75 -0.97 28.43 18.33
N TYR A 76 -1.24 27.65 17.28
CA TYR A 76 -2.00 28.15 16.14
C TYR A 76 -3.50 28.32 16.49
N PRO A 77 -4.16 29.36 15.95
CA PRO A 77 -5.58 29.58 16.21
C PRO A 77 -6.42 28.44 15.63
N LEU A 78 -7.27 27.85 16.47
CA LEU A 78 -8.20 26.77 16.09
C LEU A 78 -9.63 27.25 15.81
N TRP A 79 -9.93 28.50 16.12
CA TRP A 79 -11.28 29.06 16.12
C TRP A 79 -11.34 30.40 15.39
N GLY A 80 -12.55 30.82 15.01
CA GLY A 80 -12.80 32.11 14.37
C GLY A 80 -12.38 32.14 12.90
N ALA A 81 -11.61 33.15 12.51
CA ALA A 81 -11.18 33.37 11.12
C ALA A 81 -10.29 32.24 10.55
N ALA A 82 -9.75 31.37 11.42
CA ALA A 82 -8.93 30.23 11.01
C ALA A 82 -9.74 28.99 10.59
N ILE A 83 -11.06 28.96 10.79
CA ILE A 83 -11.90 27.79 10.48
C ILE A 83 -11.78 27.33 9.01
N PRO A 84 -11.88 28.22 7.99
CA PRO A 84 -11.74 27.80 6.60
C PRO A 84 -10.38 27.14 6.32
N LEU A 85 -9.32 27.64 6.95
CA LEU A 85 -7.97 27.10 6.81
C LEU A 85 -7.83 25.71 7.46
N ILE A 86 -8.46 25.50 8.61
CA ILE A 86 -8.44 24.18 9.28
C ILE A 86 -9.23 23.17 8.45
N VAL A 87 -10.35 23.58 7.85
CA VAL A 87 -11.14 22.71 6.97
C VAL A 87 -10.31 22.28 5.75
N THR A 88 -9.55 23.19 5.12
CA THR A 88 -8.68 22.82 4.00
C THR A 88 -7.55 21.89 4.44
N GLU A 89 -6.88 22.16 5.57
CA GLU A 89 -5.85 21.27 6.12
C GLU A 89 -6.40 19.87 6.44
N LEU A 90 -7.58 19.78 7.06
CA LEU A 90 -8.24 18.51 7.35
C LEU A 90 -8.62 17.76 6.08
N SER A 91 -9.08 18.47 5.04
CA SER A 91 -9.37 17.87 3.75
C SER A 91 -8.10 17.24 3.14
N PHE A 92 -6.96 17.91 3.26
CA PHE A 92 -5.68 17.41 2.75
C PHE A 92 -5.18 16.19 3.50
N ILE A 93 -5.30 16.20 4.82
CA ILE A 93 -4.96 15.04 5.66
C ILE A 93 -5.86 13.86 5.32
N THR A 94 -7.16 14.11 5.13
CA THR A 94 -8.13 13.06 4.77
C THR A 94 -7.82 12.44 3.42
N LEU A 95 -7.59 13.27 2.39
CA LEU A 95 -7.19 12.83 1.05
C LEU A 95 -5.89 12.03 1.07
N THR A 96 -4.89 12.52 1.80
CA THR A 96 -3.60 11.84 1.94
C THR A 96 -3.78 10.48 2.63
N SER A 97 -4.60 10.40 3.67
CA SER A 97 -4.89 9.16 4.40
C SER A 97 -5.63 8.13 3.54
N LEU A 98 -6.53 8.59 2.66
CA LEU A 98 -7.23 7.72 1.70
C LEU A 98 -6.27 7.16 0.65
N LEU A 99 -5.43 8.01 0.05
CA LEU A 99 -4.40 7.61 -0.91
C LEU A 99 -3.41 6.62 -0.29
N ALA A 100 -2.94 6.91 0.91
CA ALA A 100 -2.11 6.06 1.74
C ALA A 100 -2.68 4.65 1.93
N ARG A 101 -3.98 4.56 2.27
CA ARG A 101 -4.66 3.28 2.43
C ARG A 101 -4.75 2.51 1.12
N GLN A 102 -5.01 3.21 0.01
CA GLN A 102 -5.14 2.58 -1.31
C GLN A 102 -3.80 2.03 -1.81
N VAL A 103 -2.70 2.75 -1.58
CA VAL A 103 -1.35 2.25 -1.87
C VAL A 103 -1.01 1.02 -1.04
N ASN A 104 -1.27 1.07 0.27
CA ASN A 104 -1.05 -0.10 1.14
C ASN A 104 -1.82 -1.34 0.68
N HIS A 105 -3.06 -1.17 0.26
CA HIS A 105 -3.87 -2.27 -0.23
C HIS A 105 -3.24 -2.91 -1.47
N VAL A 106 -2.89 -2.10 -2.48
CA VAL A 106 -2.27 -2.60 -3.72
C VAL A 106 -0.87 -3.20 -3.47
N LEU A 107 -0.10 -2.64 -2.54
CA LEU A 107 1.20 -3.18 -2.15
C LEU A 107 1.04 -4.55 -1.47
N SER A 108 0.07 -4.69 -0.56
CA SER A 108 -0.20 -5.96 0.11
C SER A 108 -0.70 -7.06 -0.85
N GLU A 109 -1.52 -6.72 -1.84
CA GLU A 109 -1.93 -7.65 -2.90
C GLU A 109 -0.71 -8.14 -3.68
N PHE A 110 0.22 -7.23 -3.99
CA PHE A 110 1.45 -7.57 -4.71
C PHE A 110 2.37 -8.47 -3.89
N GLU A 111 2.59 -8.16 -2.61
CA GLU A 111 3.38 -8.99 -1.69
C GLU A 111 2.80 -10.40 -1.57
N GLN A 112 1.47 -10.53 -1.47
CA GLN A 112 0.80 -11.83 -1.36
C GLN A 112 0.97 -12.66 -2.63
N VAL A 113 0.82 -12.06 -3.82
CA VAL A 113 1.05 -12.74 -5.11
C VAL A 113 2.49 -13.18 -5.25
N MET A 114 3.46 -12.31 -4.90
CA MET A 114 4.88 -12.69 -4.93
C MET A 114 5.19 -13.83 -3.98
N THR A 115 4.62 -13.79 -2.77
CA THR A 115 4.78 -14.86 -1.77
C THR A 115 4.22 -16.19 -2.30
N ASP A 116 3.04 -16.19 -2.90
CA ASP A 116 2.44 -17.40 -3.50
C ASP A 116 3.27 -17.95 -4.66
N ILE A 117 3.81 -17.08 -5.52
CA ILE A 117 4.70 -17.50 -6.61
C ILE A 117 6.00 -18.09 -6.05
N THR A 118 6.67 -17.39 -5.13
CA THR A 118 7.94 -17.86 -4.55
C THR A 118 7.75 -19.19 -3.81
N ILE A 119 6.68 -19.33 -3.02
CA ILE A 119 6.37 -20.58 -2.32
C ILE A 119 6.03 -21.70 -3.31
N LYS A 120 5.27 -21.45 -4.38
CA LYS A 120 4.99 -22.46 -5.41
C LYS A 120 6.23 -22.85 -6.23
N THR A 121 7.15 -21.93 -6.45
CA THR A 121 8.42 -22.19 -7.15
C THR A 121 9.38 -23.00 -6.27
N ILE A 122 9.44 -22.74 -4.97
CA ILE A 122 10.28 -23.49 -4.01
C ILE A 122 9.63 -24.82 -3.62
N GLY A 123 8.30 -24.84 -3.52
CA GLY A 123 7.48 -25.96 -3.05
C GLY A 123 7.02 -26.93 -4.13
N LYS A 124 7.44 -26.76 -5.39
CA LYS A 124 7.47 -27.89 -6.34
C LYS A 124 8.73 -28.67 -6.04
N PRO A 125 8.68 -29.76 -5.24
CA PRO A 125 9.75 -30.74 -5.36
C PRO A 125 9.74 -31.14 -6.83
N THR A 126 10.84 -30.89 -7.55
CA THR A 126 11.15 -31.67 -8.74
C THR A 126 10.91 -33.11 -8.29
N GLU A 127 9.88 -33.78 -8.83
CA GLU A 127 9.59 -35.15 -8.42
C GLU A 127 10.92 -35.89 -8.47
N PRO A 128 11.36 -36.49 -7.33
CA PRO A 128 12.69 -37.03 -7.26
C PRO A 128 12.82 -38.01 -8.41
N PHE A 129 13.84 -37.83 -9.25
CA PHE A 129 14.04 -38.60 -10.48
C PHE A 129 13.95 -40.12 -10.23
N ALA A 130 14.25 -40.56 -8.99
CA ALA A 130 14.04 -41.91 -8.48
C ALA A 130 12.58 -42.40 -8.47
N ARG A 131 11.59 -41.54 -8.19
CA ARG A 131 10.15 -41.88 -8.23
C ARG A 131 9.68 -42.08 -9.68
N GLY A 132 10.11 -41.21 -10.59
CA GLY A 132 9.86 -41.36 -12.03
C GLY A 132 10.48 -42.63 -12.60
N GLN A 133 11.70 -42.99 -12.18
CA GLN A 133 12.33 -44.27 -12.57
C GLN A 133 11.56 -45.48 -12.03
N GLY A 134 11.06 -45.42 -10.79
CA GLY A 134 10.27 -46.49 -10.19
C GLY A 134 8.96 -46.73 -10.93
N GLU A 135 8.24 -45.68 -11.32
CA GLU A 135 7.01 -45.80 -12.12
C GLU A 135 7.30 -46.30 -13.52
N MET A 136 8.36 -45.81 -14.15
CA MET A 136 8.79 -46.28 -15.47
C MET A 136 9.18 -47.77 -15.45
N TYR A 137 9.93 -48.22 -14.44
CA TYR A 137 10.25 -49.65 -14.27
C TYR A 137 9.00 -50.49 -14.00
N ARG A 138 8.05 -49.96 -13.23
CA ARG A 138 6.79 -50.64 -12.93
C ARG A 138 5.93 -50.79 -14.18
N GLU A 139 5.87 -49.76 -15.03
CA GLU A 139 5.10 -49.80 -16.28
C GLU A 139 5.78 -50.70 -17.32
N VAL A 140 7.12 -50.70 -17.40
CA VAL A 140 7.88 -51.66 -18.23
C VAL A 140 7.62 -53.10 -17.79
N ARG A 141 7.64 -53.37 -16.47
CA ARG A 141 7.35 -54.70 -15.93
C ARG A 141 5.90 -55.11 -16.21
N ARG A 142 4.95 -54.18 -16.06
CA ARG A 142 3.52 -54.41 -16.32
C ARG A 142 3.26 -54.71 -17.79
N ALA A 143 3.84 -53.93 -18.69
CA ALA A 143 3.75 -54.11 -20.14
C ALA A 143 4.33 -55.45 -20.57
N ARG A 144 5.47 -55.86 -20.01
CA ARG A 144 6.09 -57.16 -20.29
C ARG A 144 5.24 -58.34 -19.80
N THR A 145 4.57 -58.18 -18.65
CA THR A 145 3.68 -59.20 -18.08
C THR A 145 2.39 -59.36 -18.89
N HIS A 146 1.87 -58.26 -19.45
CA HIS A 146 0.61 -58.26 -20.20
C HIS A 146 0.80 -58.26 -21.73
N GLN A 147 2.05 -58.41 -22.21
CA GLN A 147 2.43 -58.34 -23.64
C GLN A 147 1.85 -57.13 -24.37
N ARG A 148 1.85 -55.97 -23.71
CA ARG A 148 1.35 -54.71 -24.28
C ARG A 148 2.52 -53.84 -24.74
N PRO A 149 2.38 -53.08 -25.84
CA PRO A 149 3.37 -52.09 -26.23
C PRO A 149 3.45 -50.98 -25.16
N LEU A 150 4.65 -50.42 -25.00
CA LEU A 150 4.89 -49.30 -24.09
C LEU A 150 4.25 -48.02 -24.69
N SER A 151 3.43 -47.33 -23.90
CA SER A 151 2.82 -46.04 -24.25
C SER A 151 3.34 -44.93 -23.36
#